data_AF-A0A3N5QY08-F1
#
_entry.id   AF-A0A3N5QY08-F1
#
_cell.length_a   1.000
_cell.length_b   1.000
_cell.length_c   1.000
_cell.angle_alpha   90.00
_cell.angle_beta   90.00
_cell.angle_gamma   90.00
#
_symmetry.space_group_name_H-M   'P 1'
#
loop_
_entity.id
_entity.type
_entity.pdbx_description
1 polymer ?
#
loop_
_entity_poly.entity_id
_entity_poly.type
_entity_poly.pdbx_seq_one_letter_code
_entity_poly.pdbx_strand_id
1 'polypeptide(L)'
;MKHHLPANKLLEKIPKMIEEFCRAQGVGIQELRSGSRRGNLSQVRQDIALQLIKEHGITLAEAGRQLGLTMSAVSKMVSRSELR
;
A
#
# COMPACT_ATOMS: atom_id res chain seq x y z
N MET A 1 -22.00 6.86 -4.39
CA MET A 1 -21.93 7.26 -2.97
C MET A 1 -20.48 7.16 -2.52
N LYS A 2 -19.81 8.29 -2.22
CA LYS A 2 -18.43 8.32 -1.73
C LYS A 2 -18.49 8.24 -0.21
N HIS A 3 -18.23 7.07 0.37
CA HIS A 3 -18.17 6.92 1.83
C HIS A 3 -16.91 7.64 2.35
N HIS A 4 -17.05 8.90 2.74
CA HIS A 4 -16.05 9.57 3.57
C HIS A 4 -16.12 8.97 4.98
N LEU A 5 -15.42 7.86 5.21
CA LEU A 5 -15.07 7.49 6.57
C LEU A 5 -14.16 8.60 7.15
N PRO A 6 -14.37 9.03 8.40
CA PRO A 6 -13.43 9.94 9.04
C PRO A 6 -12.04 9.29 9.00
N ALA A 7 -11.02 10.06 8.63
CA ALA A 7 -9.68 9.56 8.34
C ALA A 7 -9.18 8.55 9.40
N ASN A 8 -9.44 8.82 10.68
CA ASN A 8 -9.17 7.91 11.80
C ASN A 8 -9.73 6.47 11.59
N LYS A 9 -11.03 6.31 11.32
CA LYS A 9 -11.65 4.99 11.16
C LYS A 9 -11.15 4.23 9.93
N LEU A 10 -10.70 4.95 8.90
CA LEU A 10 -10.07 4.32 7.75
C LEU A 10 -8.67 3.82 8.12
N LEU A 11 -7.89 4.63 8.83
CA LEU A 11 -6.55 4.27 9.31
C LEU A 11 -6.55 3.02 10.19
N GLU A 12 -7.58 2.81 11.01
CA GLU A 12 -7.72 1.59 11.81
C GLU A 12 -7.96 0.32 10.96
N LYS A 13 -8.56 0.46 9.78
CA LYS A 13 -8.89 -0.68 8.90
C LYS A 13 -7.78 -1.06 7.93
N ILE A 14 -6.91 -0.11 7.58
CA ILE A 14 -5.83 -0.34 6.61
C ILE A 14 -4.90 -1.49 7.03
N PRO A 15 -4.41 -1.59 8.27
CA PRO A 15 -3.47 -2.66 8.63
C PRO A 15 -4.05 -4.04 8.36
N LYS A 16 -5.33 -4.23 8.67
CA LYS A 16 -6.05 -5.48 8.43
C LYS A 16 -6.22 -5.77 6.94
N MET A 17 -6.54 -4.75 6.15
CA MET A 17 -6.64 -4.88 4.70
C MET A 17 -5.30 -5.24 4.04
N ILE A 18 -4.21 -4.61 4.49
CA ILE A 18 -2.85 -4.93 4.01
C ILE A 18 -2.51 -6.38 4.36
N GLU A 19 -2.84 -6.84 5.57
CA GLU A 19 -2.62 -8.22 6.00
C GLU A 19 -3.41 -9.22 5.14
N GLU A 20 -4.68 -8.94 4.85
CA GLU A 20 -5.52 -9.76 3.97
C GLU A 20 -4.95 -9.82 2.53
N PHE A 21 -4.50 -8.68 2.00
CA PHE A 21 -3.87 -8.60 0.68
C PHE A 21 -2.57 -9.41 0.63
N CYS A 22 -1.70 -9.23 1.62
CA CYS A 22 -0.47 -9.98 1.80
C CYS A 22 -0.72 -11.49 1.80
N ARG A 23 -1.72 -11.93 2.58
CA ARG A 23 -2.11 -13.33 2.68
C ARG A 23 -2.59 -13.89 1.35
N ALA A 24 -3.38 -13.13 0.59
CA ALA A 24 -3.85 -13.54 -0.73
C ALA A 24 -2.68 -13.72 -1.75
N GLN A 25 -1.59 -12.98 -1.56
CA GLN A 25 -0.39 -13.03 -2.41
C GLN A 25 0.71 -13.96 -1.87
N GLY A 26 0.47 -14.65 -0.75
CA GLY A 26 1.47 -15.51 -0.11
C GLY A 26 2.68 -14.77 0.46
N VAL A 27 2.55 -13.46 0.75
CA VAL A 27 3.62 -12.60 1.26
C VAL A 27 3.42 -12.34 2.75
N GLY A 28 4.49 -12.46 3.53
CA GLY A 28 4.45 -12.07 4.94
C GLY A 28 4.48 -10.55 5.14
N ILE A 29 3.73 -10.02 6.12
CA ILE A 29 3.68 -8.57 6.39
C ILE A 29 5.05 -7.96 6.71
N GLN A 30 5.90 -8.72 7.43
CA GLN A 30 7.26 -8.30 7.76
C GLN A 30 8.16 -8.25 6.52
N GLU A 31 7.93 -9.17 5.58
CA GLU A 31 8.66 -9.20 4.31
C GLU A 31 8.21 -8.05 3.40
N LEU A 32 6.90 -7.77 3.35
CA LEU A 32 6.36 -6.59 2.67
C LEU A 32 7.01 -5.30 3.19
N ARG A 33 7.10 -5.12 4.51
CA ARG A 33 7.69 -3.93 5.14
C ARG A 33 9.21 -3.87 5.10
N SER A 34 9.86 -4.96 4.72
CA SER A 34 11.32 -4.97 4.54
C SER A 34 11.75 -4.12 3.33
N GLY A 35 13.03 -3.79 3.24
CA GLY A 35 13.61 -3.17 2.04
C GLY A 35 13.86 -4.15 0.88
N SER A 36 13.48 -5.43 1.01
CA SER A 36 13.78 -6.46 0.01
C SER A 36 13.07 -6.20 -1.31
N ARG A 37 13.78 -6.30 -2.44
CA ARG A 37 13.23 -6.21 -3.80
C ARG A 37 13.07 -7.57 -4.49
N ARG A 38 13.19 -8.67 -3.73
CA ARG A 38 13.15 -10.04 -4.26
C ARG A 38 11.73 -10.47 -4.61
N GLY A 39 11.62 -11.39 -5.56
CA GLY A 39 10.35 -12.03 -5.94
C GLY A 39 9.28 -11.03 -6.40
N ASN A 40 8.04 -11.29 -6.01
CA ASN A 40 6.88 -10.45 -6.33
C ASN A 40 6.70 -9.27 -5.35
N LEU A 41 7.55 -9.08 -4.34
CA LEU A 41 7.38 -8.03 -3.31
C LEU A 41 7.28 -6.63 -3.89
N SER A 42 8.04 -6.32 -4.94
CA SER A 42 7.97 -5.01 -5.59
C SER A 42 6.62 -4.79 -6.27
N GLN A 43 6.02 -5.83 -6.84
CA GLN A 43 4.71 -5.76 -7.47
C GLN A 43 3.61 -5.66 -6.41
N VAL A 44 3.67 -6.51 -5.37
CA VAL A 44 2.71 -6.50 -4.27
C VAL A 44 2.67 -5.14 -3.56
N ARG A 45 3.83 -4.50 -3.30
CA ARG A 45 3.85 -3.14 -2.74
C ARG A 45 3.23 -2.10 -3.66
N GLN A 46 3.46 -2.21 -4.98
CA GLN A 46 2.86 -1.31 -5.96
C GLN A 46 1.34 -1.47 -5.97
N ASP A 47 0.85 -2.70 -5.99
CA ASP A 47 -0.58 -3.00 -6.04
C ASP A 47 -1.30 -2.48 -4.78
N ILE A 48 -0.74 -2.76 -3.60
CA ILE A 48 -1.29 -2.25 -2.33
C ILE A 48 -1.25 -0.71 -2.30
N ALA A 49 -0.14 -0.10 -2.70
CA ALA A 49 -0.02 1.35 -2.73
C ALA A 49 -1.08 1.99 -3.65
N LEU A 50 -1.26 1.45 -4.84
CA LEU A 50 -2.29 1.89 -5.79
C LEU A 50 -3.69 1.76 -5.20
N GLN A 51 -3.99 0.63 -4.56
CA GLN A 51 -5.31 0.40 -3.98
C GLN A 51 -5.60 1.40 -2.85
N LEU A 52 -4.64 1.59 -1.92
CA LEU A 52 -4.78 2.54 -0.82
C LEU A 52 -4.99 3.98 -1.32
N ILE A 53 -4.28 4.39 -2.37
CA ILE A 53 -4.36 5.77 -2.87
C ILE A 53 -5.62 5.97 -3.72
N LYS A 54 -5.87 5.08 -4.68
CA LYS A 54 -6.96 5.23 -5.66
C LYS A 54 -8.33 4.87 -5.08
N GLU A 55 -8.43 3.81 -4.29
CA GLU A 55 -9.71 3.33 -3.77
C GLU A 55 -10.05 3.93 -2.40
N HIS A 56 -9.03 4.18 -1.58
CA HIS A 56 -9.22 4.65 -0.20
C HIS A 56 -8.82 6.13 0.01
N GLY A 57 -8.30 6.81 -1.00
CA GLY A 57 -7.99 8.25 -0.93
C GLY A 57 -6.86 8.59 0.03
N ILE A 58 -5.95 7.64 0.26
CA ILE A 58 -4.87 7.78 1.24
C ILE A 58 -3.71 8.57 0.64
N THR A 59 -3.08 9.41 1.45
CA THR A 59 -1.91 10.18 1.02
C THR A 59 -0.69 9.28 0.79
N LEU A 60 0.21 9.68 -0.11
CA LEU A 60 1.48 8.98 -0.37
C LEU A 60 2.31 8.77 0.91
N ALA A 61 2.29 9.76 1.82
CA ALA A 61 3.04 9.70 3.07
C ALA A 61 2.48 8.62 4.01
N GLU A 62 1.15 8.54 4.11
CA GLU A 62 0.50 7.52 4.93
C GLU A 62 0.64 6.12 4.33
N ALA A 63 0.46 5.97 3.02
CA ALA A 63 0.74 4.72 2.32
C ALA A 63 2.19 4.25 2.57
N GLY A 64 3.15 5.19 2.55
CA GLY A 64 4.54 4.90 2.90
C GLY A 64 4.70 4.35 4.32
N ARG A 65 4.11 5.01 5.31
CA ARG A 65 4.15 4.56 6.72
C ARG A 65 3.59 3.14 6.89
N GLN A 66 2.45 2.86 6.28
CA GLN A 66 1.78 1.55 6.39
C GLN A 66 2.59 0.42 5.73
N LEU A 67 3.27 0.72 4.63
CA LEU A 67 4.04 -0.22 3.83
C LEU A 67 5.52 -0.33 4.25
N GLY A 68 6.01 0.50 5.18
CA GLY A 68 7.43 0.54 5.54
C GLY A 68 8.32 1.19 4.48
N LEU A 69 7.77 2.13 3.70
CA LEU A 69 8.42 2.76 2.55
C LEU A 69 8.51 4.27 2.73
N THR A 70 9.45 4.89 2.02
CA THR A 70 9.50 6.35 1.92
C THR A 70 8.39 6.84 0.99
N MET A 71 7.87 8.05 1.25
CA MET A 71 6.88 8.70 0.39
C MET A 71 7.37 8.78 -1.07
N SER A 72 8.66 9.06 -1.29
CA SER A 72 9.26 9.09 -2.63
C SER A 72 9.27 7.73 -3.32
N ALA A 73 9.43 6.63 -2.57
CA ALA A 73 9.34 5.29 -3.14
C ALA A 73 7.91 4.99 -3.60
N VAL A 74 6.90 5.33 -2.79
CA VAL A 74 5.48 5.19 -3.15
C VAL A 74 5.14 6.05 -4.38
N SER A 75 5.55 7.32 -4.39
CA SER A 75 5.37 8.22 -5.54
C SER A 75 5.95 7.63 -6.82
N LYS A 76 7.19 7.12 -6.78
CA LYS A 76 7.82 6.46 -7.94
C LYS A 76 7.07 5.20 -8.38
N MET A 77 6.53 4.40 -7.46
CA MET A 77 5.76 3.21 -7.80
C MET A 77 4.45 3.56 -8.51
N VAL A 78 3.73 4.55 -7.99
CA VAL A 78 2.46 5.01 -8.57
C VAL A 78 2.70 5.66 -9.93
N SER A 79 3.71 6.52 -10.07
CA SER A 79 4.02 7.12 -11.37
C SER A 79 4.41 6.07 -12.42
N ARG A 80 5.08 4.99 -12.03
CA ARG A 80 5.44 3.89 -12.94
C ARG A 80 4.26 3.05 -13.38
N SER A 81 3.21 2.92 -12.57
CA SER A 81 1.99 2.21 -12.97
C SER A 81 1.09 3.03 -13.87
N GLU A 82 1.06 4.37 -13.74
CA GLU A 82 0.31 5.21 -14.69
C GLU A 82 0.97 5.32 -16.07
N LEU A 83 2.23 4.89 -16.19
CA LEU A 83 3.01 4.88 -17.44
C LEU A 83 2.96 3.52 -18.17
N ARG A 84 2.21 2.54 -17.65
CA ARG A 84 2.07 1.21 -18.22
C ARG A 84 0.77 1.05 -18.99
#